data_AF-A0A6A5AST3-F1
#
_entry.id   AF-A0A6A5AST3-F1
#
_cell.length_a   1.000
_cell.length_b   1.000
_cell.length_c   1.000
_cell.angle_alpha   90.00
_cell.angle_beta   90.00
_cell.angle_gamma   90.00
#
_symmetry.space_group_name_H-M   'P 1'
#
loop_
_entity.id
_entity.type
_entity.pdbx_description
1 polymer ?
#
loop_
_entity_poly.entity_id
_entity_poly.type
_entity_poly.pdbx_seq_one_letter_code
_entity_poly.pdbx_strand_id
1 'polypeptide(L)'
;MFPEFVNALEIMQASTPLLTGRPRAKKMLRMSSSDKAAITIGLLSALCIGSVLYVARTIALPYAAPVATSRSNLSSTILSELPALNFTGDLRARCTESYFVQTLNHFEAIPDTYSQRYFVCDEFWQQSSAGPIFFYVGNEADVELYLNHTGLMWEHAREFGALLVFAEHR
;
A
#
# COMPACT_ATOMS: atom_id res chain seq x y z
N MET A 1 17.23 40.63 24.88
CA MET A 1 16.26 40.98 23.82
C MET A 1 16.18 39.74 22.96
N PHE A 2 15.38 38.75 23.31
CA PHE A 2 13.92 38.66 23.12
C PHE A 2 13.26 37.85 24.24
N PRO A 3 12.10 38.28 24.76
CA PRO A 3 11.14 37.33 25.31
C PRO A 3 9.74 37.64 24.78
N GLU A 4 9.23 36.81 23.87
CA GLU A 4 7.79 36.71 23.60
C GLU A 4 7.47 35.28 23.22
N PHE A 5 7.08 34.45 24.20
CA PHE A 5 6.17 33.32 24.03
C PHE A 5 5.61 32.90 25.40
N VAL A 6 5.20 33.90 26.18
CA VAL A 6 4.39 33.70 27.39
C VAL A 6 3.24 34.70 27.31
N ASN A 7 2.25 34.40 26.46
CA ASN A 7 0.89 34.94 26.53
C ASN A 7 0.04 34.42 25.39
N ALA A 8 -0.43 33.18 25.53
CA ALA A 8 -1.63 32.72 24.82
C ALA A 8 -2.48 31.77 25.69
N LEU A 9 -2.19 31.69 27.00
CA LEU A 9 -2.96 30.90 27.96
C LEU A 9 -3.82 31.77 28.90
N GLU A 10 -3.92 33.08 28.62
CA GLU A 10 -4.65 34.04 29.44
C GLU A 10 -5.72 34.82 28.64
N ILE A 11 -6.34 34.17 27.66
CA ILE A 11 -7.56 34.67 26.98
C ILE A 11 -8.63 33.58 26.97
N MET A 12 -8.91 32.99 28.13
CA MET A 12 -10.08 32.11 28.33
C MET A 12 -10.73 32.25 29.71
N GLN A 13 -10.60 33.41 30.36
CA GLN A 13 -11.31 33.73 31.60
C GLN A 13 -11.89 35.15 31.58
N ALA A 14 -12.92 35.39 30.76
CA ALA A 14 -13.93 36.40 31.03
C ALA A 14 -14.97 36.39 29.92
N SER A 15 -16.09 35.68 30.13
CA SER A 15 -17.45 36.06 29.72
C SER A 15 -18.32 34.80 29.71
N THR A 16 -18.95 34.53 30.86
CA THR A 16 -20.09 33.64 30.98
C THR A 16 -21.35 34.39 30.55
N PRO A 17 -21.95 34.11 29.37
CA PRO A 17 -23.36 34.35 29.18
C PRO A 17 -24.14 33.17 29.77
N LEU A 18 -24.98 33.48 30.77
CA LEU A 18 -26.09 32.65 31.22
C LEU A 18 -27.01 32.34 30.04
N LEU A 19 -26.84 31.18 29.41
CA LEU A 19 -27.84 30.58 28.55
C LEU A 19 -28.56 29.50 29.35
N THR A 20 -29.68 29.89 29.96
CA THR A 20 -30.70 28.97 30.44
C THR A 20 -31.30 28.22 29.24
N GLY A 21 -30.63 27.16 28.80
CA GLY A 21 -31.15 26.22 27.83
C GLY A 21 -32.17 25.31 28.51
N ARG A 22 -33.45 25.46 28.16
CA ARG A 22 -34.50 24.48 28.51
C ARG A 22 -34.01 23.06 28.14
N PRO A 23 -34.17 22.04 28.99
CA PRO A 23 -33.89 20.67 28.59
C PRO A 23 -34.87 20.29 27.46
N ARG A 24 -34.36 20.22 26.23
CA ARG A 24 -35.13 19.68 25.10
C ARG A 24 -35.26 18.19 25.35
N ALA A 25 -36.41 17.78 25.89
CA ALA A 25 -36.76 16.38 26.06
C ALA A 25 -36.52 15.66 24.73
N LYS A 26 -35.58 14.71 24.70
CA LYS A 26 -35.46 13.77 23.59
C LYS A 26 -36.73 12.94 23.62
N LYS A 27 -37.69 13.28 22.74
CA LYS A 27 -38.88 12.46 22.53
C LYS A 27 -38.37 11.17 21.90
N MET A 28 -38.14 10.16 22.74
CA MET A 28 -37.79 8.82 22.31
C MET A 28 -38.99 8.31 21.50
N LEU A 29 -38.92 8.42 20.16
CA LEU A 29 -39.94 7.93 19.27
C LEU A 29 -40.01 6.42 19.47
N ARG A 30 -41.02 5.98 20.22
CA ARG A 30 -41.29 4.58 20.49
C ARG A 30 -41.81 3.97 19.20
N MET A 31 -40.88 3.42 18.42
CA MET A 31 -41.13 2.79 17.13
C MET A 31 -42.25 1.75 17.28
N SER A 32 -43.33 1.92 16.52
CA SER A 32 -44.45 0.99 16.49
C SER A 32 -43.97 -0.39 16.01
N SER A 33 -44.71 -1.45 16.35
CA SER A 33 -44.43 -2.79 15.83
C SER A 33 -44.40 -2.82 14.30
N SER A 34 -45.26 -2.00 13.66
CA SER A 34 -45.30 -1.80 12.21
C SER A 34 -44.03 -1.13 11.66
N ASP A 35 -43.47 -0.16 12.39
CA ASP A 35 -42.27 0.58 11.96
C ASP A 35 -41.04 -0.32 12.04
N LYS A 36 -40.97 -1.16 13.08
CA LYS A 36 -39.93 -2.18 13.22
C LYS A 36 -40.00 -3.20 12.09
N ALA A 37 -41.20 -3.67 11.75
CA ALA A 37 -41.41 -4.58 10.63
C ALA A 37 -41.04 -3.96 9.28
N ALA A 38 -41.36 -2.67 9.06
CA ALA A 38 -40.99 -1.97 7.84
C ALA A 38 -39.47 -1.83 7.69
N ILE A 39 -38.76 -1.49 8.77
CA ILE A 39 -37.30 -1.37 8.77
C ILE A 39 -36.63 -2.74 8.57
N THR A 40 -37.12 -3.80 9.20
CA THR A 40 -36.54 -5.14 9.03
C THR A 40 -36.76 -5.66 7.61
N ILE A 41 -37.94 -5.47 7.03
CA ILE A 41 -38.23 -5.85 5.64
C ILE A 41 -37.34 -5.05 4.67
N GLY A 42 -37.16 -3.75 4.91
CA GLY A 42 -36.27 -2.91 4.10
C GLY A 42 -34.80 -3.31 4.17
N LEU A 43 -34.30 -3.67 5.35
CA LEU A 43 -32.92 -4.16 5.51
C LEU A 43 -32.72 -5.53 4.86
N LEU A 44 -33.68 -6.45 5.03
CA LEU A 44 -33.63 -7.77 4.41
C LEU A 44 -33.70 -7.68 2.87
N SER A 45 -34.56 -6.82 2.32
CA SER A 45 -34.66 -6.64 0.88
C SER A 45 -33.38 -6.02 0.31
N ALA A 46 -32.80 -5.01 0.99
CA ALA A 46 -31.54 -4.41 0.58
C ALA A 46 -30.36 -5.41 0.62
N LEU A 47 -30.29 -6.26 1.64
CA LEU A 47 -29.29 -7.34 1.73
C LEU A 47 -29.47 -8.38 0.63
N CYS A 48 -30.69 -8.79 0.34
CA CYS A 48 -30.99 -9.75 -0.73
C CYS A 48 -30.70 -9.17 -2.13
N ILE A 49 -31.05 -7.91 -2.38
CA ILE A 49 -30.75 -7.26 -3.66
C ILE A 49 -29.24 -7.06 -3.81
N GLY A 50 -28.56 -6.63 -2.73
CA GLY A 50 -27.10 -6.49 -2.71
C GLY A 50 -26.37 -7.81 -2.96
N SER A 51 -26.82 -8.91 -2.34
CA SER A 51 -26.22 -10.23 -2.56
C SER A 51 -26.49 -10.77 -3.96
N VAL A 52 -27.69 -10.59 -4.52
CA VAL A 52 -28.00 -10.96 -5.90
C VAL A 52 -27.16 -10.16 -6.89
N LEU A 53 -26.97 -8.85 -6.68
CA LEU A 53 -26.11 -8.02 -7.53
C LEU A 53 -24.63 -8.37 -7.39
N TYR A 54 -24.17 -8.73 -6.19
CA TYR A 54 -22.79 -9.20 -5.96
C TYR A 54 -22.56 -10.55 -6.66
N VAL A 55 -23.47 -11.51 -6.50
CA VAL A 55 -23.40 -12.81 -7.17
C VAL A 55 -23.53 -12.65 -8.70
N ALA A 56 -24.41 -11.76 -9.18
CA ALA A 56 -24.50 -11.45 -10.60
C ALA A 56 -23.20 -10.80 -11.12
N ARG A 57 -22.52 -9.95 -10.34
CA ARG A 57 -21.20 -9.40 -10.67
C ARG A 57 -20.10 -10.46 -10.68
N THR A 58 -20.13 -11.44 -9.77
CA THR A 58 -19.14 -12.52 -9.74
C THR A 58 -19.40 -13.59 -10.82
N ILE A 59 -20.65 -13.75 -11.28
CA ILE A 59 -21.01 -14.64 -12.40
C ILE A 59 -20.83 -13.94 -13.76
N ALA A 60 -21.02 -12.61 -13.83
CA ALA A 60 -20.86 -11.80 -15.04
C ALA A 60 -19.45 -11.25 -15.25
N LEU A 61 -18.53 -11.43 -14.29
CA LEU A 61 -17.13 -11.58 -14.63
C LEU A 61 -16.99 -13.01 -15.15
N PRO A 62 -16.82 -13.23 -16.46
CA PRO A 62 -16.49 -14.56 -16.91
C PRO A 62 -15.22 -14.98 -16.18
N TYR A 63 -15.34 -16.06 -15.40
CA TYR A 63 -14.29 -17.07 -15.28
C TYR A 63 -14.06 -17.65 -16.68
N ALA A 64 -13.54 -16.80 -17.55
CA ALA A 64 -12.77 -17.19 -18.70
C ALA A 64 -11.36 -16.77 -18.31
N ALA A 65 -10.73 -17.55 -17.44
CA ALA A 65 -9.34 -17.82 -17.72
C ALA A 65 -9.35 -18.36 -19.15
N PRO A 66 -8.71 -17.70 -20.12
CA PRO A 66 -8.37 -18.42 -21.31
C PRO A 66 -7.39 -19.50 -20.84
N VAL A 67 -7.87 -20.72 -20.61
CA VAL A 67 -7.13 -21.89 -21.05
C VAL A 67 -7.24 -21.85 -22.58
N ALA A 68 -6.64 -20.82 -23.17
CA ALA A 68 -6.07 -20.95 -24.45
C ALA A 68 -4.82 -21.79 -24.19
N THR A 69 -4.91 -23.08 -24.47
CA THR A 69 -3.82 -23.78 -25.13
C THR A 69 -3.61 -23.14 -26.51
N SER A 70 -3.36 -21.82 -26.53
CA SER A 70 -2.60 -21.20 -27.57
C SER A 70 -1.18 -21.62 -27.24
N ARG A 71 -0.77 -22.75 -27.83
CA ARG A 71 0.57 -22.75 -28.38
C ARG A 71 0.56 -21.58 -29.36
N SER A 72 0.86 -20.39 -28.86
CA SER A 72 1.47 -19.40 -29.70
C SER A 72 2.64 -20.17 -30.29
N ASN A 73 2.58 -20.43 -31.58
CA ASN A 73 3.79 -20.35 -32.37
C ASN A 73 4.28 -18.93 -32.10
N LEU A 74 5.01 -18.78 -30.98
CA LEU A 74 5.69 -17.57 -30.61
C LEU A 74 6.74 -17.49 -31.68
N SER A 75 6.34 -16.89 -32.80
CA SER A 75 7.23 -16.64 -33.91
C SER A 75 8.33 -15.82 -33.27
N SER A 76 9.52 -16.39 -33.28
CA SER A 76 10.77 -15.88 -32.71
C SER A 76 11.12 -14.44 -33.14
N THR A 77 10.27 -13.86 -33.99
CA THR A 77 10.33 -12.56 -34.63
C THR A 77 9.79 -11.38 -33.81
N ILE A 78 9.02 -11.57 -32.72
CA ILE A 78 8.57 -10.44 -31.86
C ILE A 78 9.43 -10.29 -30.60
N LEU A 79 9.98 -11.37 -30.05
CA LEU A 79 10.99 -11.28 -28.99
C LEU A 79 12.32 -10.70 -29.48
N SER A 80 12.52 -10.58 -30.79
CA SER A 80 13.74 -10.03 -31.40
C SER A 80 13.79 -8.50 -31.46
N GLU A 81 12.75 -7.78 -31.01
CA GLU A 81 12.65 -6.32 -31.19
C GLU A 81 12.96 -5.51 -29.92
N LEU A 82 12.99 -6.14 -28.74
CA LEU A 82 13.49 -5.46 -27.54
C LEU A 82 15.02 -5.50 -27.54
N PRO A 83 15.71 -4.35 -27.34
CA PRO A 83 17.15 -4.34 -27.21
C PRO A 83 17.54 -5.26 -26.04
N ALA A 84 18.54 -6.09 -26.28
CA ALA A 84 19.12 -6.97 -25.28
C ALA A 84 19.49 -6.15 -24.04
N LEU A 85 19.05 -6.61 -22.87
CA LEU A 85 19.42 -5.99 -21.61
C LEU A 85 20.91 -6.17 -21.38
N ASN A 86 21.61 -5.08 -21.07
CA ASN A 86 22.99 -5.13 -20.66
C ASN A 86 23.07 -4.93 -19.15
N PHE A 87 23.52 -5.97 -18.44
CA PHE A 87 23.76 -5.95 -17.00
C PHE A 87 25.25 -5.99 -16.66
N THR A 88 26.14 -5.71 -17.63
CA THR A 88 27.57 -5.57 -17.37
C THR A 88 27.87 -4.23 -16.71
N GLY A 89 28.89 -4.21 -15.84
CA GLY A 89 29.32 -3.01 -15.12
C GLY A 89 28.70 -2.89 -13.73
N ASP A 90 28.69 -1.67 -13.20
CA ASP A 90 28.23 -1.35 -11.86
C ASP A 90 26.74 -1.05 -11.85
N LEU A 91 25.93 -2.01 -11.41
CA LEU A 91 24.47 -1.91 -11.39
C LEU A 91 23.96 -0.94 -10.30
N ARG A 92 24.80 -0.60 -9.32
CA ARG A 92 24.45 0.37 -8.28
C ARG A 92 24.09 1.73 -8.84
N ALA A 93 24.74 2.13 -9.95
CA ALA A 93 24.48 3.39 -10.63
C ALA A 93 23.06 3.50 -11.22
N ARG A 94 22.32 2.38 -11.29
CA ARG A 94 20.94 2.30 -11.79
C ARG A 94 19.91 2.31 -10.65
N CYS A 95 20.35 2.50 -9.42
CA CYS A 95 19.52 2.46 -8.23
C CYS A 95 19.68 3.74 -7.42
N THR A 96 18.63 4.08 -6.68
CA THR A 96 18.67 5.15 -5.68
C THR A 96 18.95 4.53 -4.31
N GLU A 97 20.03 4.96 -3.68
CA GLU A 97 20.31 4.66 -2.28
C GLU A 97 19.35 5.45 -1.38
N SER A 98 18.81 4.80 -0.36
CA SER A 98 17.85 5.39 0.57
C SER A 98 17.99 4.77 1.95
N TYR A 99 17.39 5.42 2.95
CA TYR A 99 17.48 5.02 4.35
C TYR A 99 16.10 4.99 4.99
N PHE A 100 15.84 3.92 5.73
CA PHE A 100 14.60 3.74 6.50
C PHE A 100 14.94 3.71 7.99
N VAL A 101 14.21 4.50 8.78
CA VAL A 101 14.39 4.53 10.24
C VAL A 101 13.73 3.30 10.85
N GLN A 102 14.53 2.34 11.31
CA GLN A 102 14.08 1.13 11.98
C GLN A 102 14.22 1.24 13.49
N THR A 103 13.38 0.52 14.23
CA THR A 103 13.59 0.25 15.65
C THR A 103 14.86 -0.57 15.85
N LEU A 104 15.67 -0.20 16.85
CA LEU A 104 16.91 -0.92 17.18
C LEU A 104 16.64 -2.31 17.76
N ASN A 105 15.63 -2.42 18.63
CA ASN A 105 15.23 -3.67 19.27
C ASN A 105 13.75 -3.96 18.98
N HIS A 106 13.47 -5.01 18.21
CA HIS A 106 12.09 -5.45 17.92
C HIS A 106 11.51 -6.39 18.98
N PHE A 107 12.32 -6.86 19.93
CA PHE A 107 11.92 -7.81 20.98
C PHE A 107 11.64 -7.12 22.32
N GLU A 108 12.18 -5.92 22.52
CA GLU A 108 11.94 -5.08 23.70
C GLU A 108 11.47 -3.69 23.25
N ALA A 109 10.56 -3.07 24.02
CA ALA A 109 9.99 -1.77 23.68
C ALA A 109 10.94 -0.60 24.05
N ILE A 110 12.13 -0.59 23.45
CA ILE A 110 13.11 0.50 23.58
C ILE A 110 12.88 1.49 22.43
N PRO A 111 12.87 2.81 22.69
CA PRO A 111 12.56 3.82 21.66
C PRO A 111 13.72 4.09 20.67
N ASP A 112 14.84 3.40 20.82
CA ASP A 112 16.04 3.63 20.03
C ASP A 112 15.82 3.20 18.57
N THR A 113 16.41 3.95 17.65
CA THR A 113 16.29 3.74 16.21
C THR A 113 17.64 3.80 15.51
N TYR A 114 17.71 3.22 14.33
CA TYR A 114 18.86 3.32 13.43
C TYR A 114 18.38 3.51 11.99
N SER A 115 19.24 4.07 11.15
CA SER A 115 18.97 4.24 9.72
C SER A 115 19.43 2.99 8.96
N GLN A 116 18.50 2.15 8.54
CA GLN A 116 18.77 0.97 7.72
C GLN A 116 18.86 1.39 6.25
N ARG A 117 20.01 1.16 5.62
CA ARG A 117 20.23 1.45 4.19
C ARG A 117 19.50 0.45 3.30
N TYR A 118 19.01 0.92 2.16
CA TYR A 118 18.46 0.08 1.10
C TYR A 118 18.61 0.77 -0.26
N PHE A 119 18.52 -0.01 -1.33
CA PHE A 119 18.56 0.48 -2.71
C PHE A 119 17.23 0.20 -3.41
N VAL A 120 16.78 1.16 -4.21
CA VAL A 120 15.59 1.04 -5.07
C VAL A 120 16.01 1.18 -6.52
N CYS A 121 15.69 0.19 -7.34
CA CYS A 121 15.96 0.21 -8.77
C CYS A 121 14.62 0.08 -9.51
N ASP A 122 14.14 1.19 -10.06
CA ASP A 122 12.79 1.36 -10.61
C ASP A 122 12.74 1.36 -12.14
N GLU A 123 13.88 1.12 -12.82
CA GLU A 123 14.01 1.16 -14.27
C GLU A 123 12.97 0.33 -15.04
N PHE A 124 12.52 -0.79 -14.45
CA PHE A 124 11.54 -1.68 -15.05
C PHE A 124 10.19 -1.69 -14.34
N TRP A 125 10.01 -0.83 -13.32
CA TRP A 125 8.81 -0.88 -12.50
C TRP A 125 7.59 -0.35 -13.25
N GLN A 126 6.61 -1.22 -13.47
CA GLN A 126 5.34 -0.85 -14.07
C GLN A 126 4.36 -0.38 -12.98
N GLN A 127 4.50 0.86 -12.53
CA GLN A 127 3.67 1.43 -11.47
C GLN A 127 2.17 1.43 -11.83
N SER A 128 1.82 1.64 -13.11
CA SER A 128 0.44 1.70 -13.59
C SER A 128 -0.29 0.36 -13.52
N SER A 129 0.42 -0.75 -13.63
CA SER A 129 -0.12 -2.12 -13.52
C SER A 129 0.12 -2.73 -12.13
N ALA A 130 0.62 -1.95 -11.17
CA ALA A 130 1.03 -2.42 -9.84
C ALA A 130 1.99 -3.62 -9.92
N GLY A 131 3.06 -3.46 -10.71
CA GLY A 131 4.13 -4.44 -10.84
C GLY A 131 4.69 -4.88 -9.47
N PRO A 132 5.11 -6.15 -9.33
CA PRO A 132 5.51 -6.72 -8.06
C PRO A 132 6.80 -6.08 -7.53
N ILE A 133 7.09 -6.29 -6.25
CA ILE A 133 8.38 -5.94 -5.66
C ILE A 133 9.22 -7.21 -5.56
N PHE A 134 10.39 -7.20 -6.21
CA PHE A 134 11.43 -8.17 -5.95
C PHE A 134 12.30 -7.63 -4.81
N PHE A 135 12.20 -8.28 -3.65
CA PHE A 135 12.84 -7.83 -2.43
C PHE A 135 14.00 -8.76 -2.06
N TYR A 136 15.23 -8.25 -2.17
CA TYR A 136 16.42 -8.93 -1.70
C TYR A 136 16.62 -8.66 -0.21
N VAL A 137 16.68 -9.73 0.57
CA VAL A 137 16.99 -9.67 2.00
C VAL A 137 18.50 -9.75 2.13
N GLY A 138 19.15 -8.62 2.40
CA GLY A 138 20.58 -8.55 2.63
C GLY A 138 21.04 -9.55 3.70
N ASN A 139 22.27 -10.00 3.56
CA ASN A 139 22.92 -11.00 4.41
C ASN A 139 24.21 -10.44 5.02
N GLU A 140 25.31 -11.18 5.09
CA GLU A 140 26.42 -10.89 6.02
C GLU A 140 27.48 -9.88 5.50
N ALA A 141 27.25 -9.25 4.35
CA ALA A 141 28.17 -8.27 3.77
C ALA A 141 27.42 -7.02 3.28
N ASP A 142 28.20 -6.06 2.77
CA ASP A 142 27.66 -4.85 2.14
C ASP A 142 26.65 -5.22 1.05
N VAL A 143 25.45 -4.64 1.13
CA VAL A 143 24.35 -4.95 0.22
C VAL A 143 24.69 -4.67 -1.25
N GLU A 144 25.60 -3.74 -1.51
CA GLU A 144 26.10 -3.40 -2.84
C GLU A 144 26.72 -4.59 -3.58
N LEU A 145 27.36 -5.52 -2.83
CA LEU A 145 27.90 -6.74 -3.39
C LEU A 145 26.77 -7.57 -4.01
N TYR A 146 25.68 -7.75 -3.29
CA TYR A 146 24.57 -8.58 -3.76
C TYR A 146 23.76 -7.90 -4.85
N LEU A 147 23.65 -6.57 -4.81
CA LEU A 147 23.03 -5.79 -5.89
C LEU A 147 23.74 -6.04 -7.23
N ASN A 148 25.08 -6.08 -7.22
CA ASN A 148 25.89 -6.31 -8.42
C ASN A 148 25.99 -7.79 -8.85
N HIS A 149 25.76 -8.75 -7.94
CA HIS A 149 25.97 -10.18 -8.22
C HIS A 149 24.68 -11.02 -8.26
N THR A 150 23.51 -10.47 -7.93
CA THR A 150 22.22 -11.20 -7.96
C THR A 150 21.51 -11.02 -9.31
N GLY A 151 22.06 -11.64 -10.37
CA GLY A 151 21.58 -11.46 -11.75
C GLY A 151 20.10 -11.84 -11.98
N LEU A 152 19.59 -12.88 -11.31
CA LEU A 152 18.23 -13.37 -11.52
C LEU A 152 17.15 -12.31 -11.28
N MET A 153 17.33 -11.42 -10.29
CA MET A 153 16.37 -10.34 -10.04
C MET A 153 16.35 -9.34 -11.19
N TRP A 154 17.53 -9.00 -11.71
CA TRP A 154 17.70 -8.06 -12.83
C TRP A 154 17.16 -8.62 -14.14
N GLU A 155 17.45 -9.88 -14.45
CA GLU A 155 17.05 -10.54 -15.69
C GLU A 155 15.53 -10.65 -15.83
N HIS A 156 14.82 -10.88 -14.71
CA HIS A 156 13.37 -11.00 -14.71
C HIS A 156 12.62 -9.68 -14.44
N ALA A 157 13.30 -8.64 -13.94
CA ALA A 157 12.68 -7.36 -13.60
C ALA A 157 11.79 -6.79 -14.71
N ARG A 158 12.29 -6.78 -15.96
CA ARG A 158 11.56 -6.27 -17.13
C ARG A 158 10.33 -7.12 -17.46
N GLU A 159 10.47 -8.44 -17.42
CA GLU A 159 9.39 -9.38 -17.76
C GLU A 159 8.21 -9.24 -16.81
N PHE A 160 8.49 -9.10 -15.51
CA PHE A 160 7.45 -8.96 -14.48
C PHE A 160 7.03 -7.50 -14.25
N GLY A 161 7.72 -6.53 -14.83
CA GLY A 161 7.51 -5.11 -14.53
C GLY A 161 7.83 -4.76 -13.06
N ALA A 162 8.83 -5.43 -12.49
CA ALA A 162 9.08 -5.43 -11.06
C ALA A 162 9.89 -4.21 -10.60
N LEU A 163 9.59 -3.74 -9.38
CA LEU A 163 10.46 -2.86 -8.60
C LEU A 163 11.51 -3.71 -7.89
N LEU A 164 12.77 -3.35 -7.99
CA LEU A 164 13.84 -4.05 -7.27
C LEU A 164 14.17 -3.28 -6.00
N VAL A 165 14.17 -3.97 -4.86
CA VAL A 165 14.56 -3.41 -3.57
C VAL A 165 15.60 -4.31 -2.95
N PHE A 166 16.77 -3.76 -2.61
CA PHE A 166 17.83 -4.46 -1.90
C PHE A 166 17.99 -3.84 -0.52
N ALA A 167 17.56 -4.53 0.52
CA ALA A 167 17.65 -4.04 1.90
C ALA A 167 18.92 -4.56 2.57
N GLU A 168 19.70 -3.68 3.21
CA GLU A 168 20.91 -4.08 3.93
C GLU A 168 20.58 -4.81 5.23
N HIS A 169 21.33 -5.86 5.55
CA HIS A 169 21.24 -6.50 6.86
C HIS A 169 21.82 -5.58 7.94
N ARG A 170 21.20 -5.55 9.12
CA ARG A 170 21.68 -4.78 10.28
C ARG A 170 22.81 -5.46 11.03
#